data_AF-A0A833HQ61-F1
#
_entry.id   AF-A0A833HQ61-F1
#
_cell.length_a   1.000
_cell.length_b   1.000
_cell.length_c   1.000
_cell.angle_alpha   90.00
_cell.angle_beta   90.00
_cell.angle_gamma   90.00
#
_symmetry.space_group_name_H-M   'P 1'
#
loop_
_entity.id
_entity.type
_entity.pdbx_description
1 polymer ?
#
loop_
_entity_poly.entity_id
_entity_poly.type
_entity_poly.pdbx_seq_one_letter_code
_entity_poly.pdbx_strand_id
1 'polypeptide(L)'
;MLKKIFLSRKSYILHMMIFLTMWTLFTLYPNPYRLVVTVHRFFEPAISPSAVKDILPEVKDLSPAEIEAYVIKKIPYQFDWQTYGLPLYFPTAEEAIVHGRGDCKGRFVVLASIFEALEIPYTQSFSLSHFWVHYEGKVETKLEASSNALLLRTEEGTKLQIPKEDLKEIYETLKEGFWDYMPLHRRTLFVAGLPLTILMGILSRKKLKKLSKN
;
A
#
# COMPACT_ATOMS: atom_id res chain seq x y z
N MET A 1 1.47 -47.82 -9.35
CA MET A 1 0.19 -47.15 -9.70
C MET A 1 -0.19 -46.01 -8.74
N LEU A 2 -0.13 -46.21 -7.41
CA LEU A 2 -0.48 -45.18 -6.40
C LEU A 2 0.35 -43.88 -6.48
N LYS A 3 1.67 -43.95 -6.73
CA LYS A 3 2.54 -42.75 -6.89
C LYS A 3 2.09 -41.84 -8.05
N LYS A 4 1.72 -42.37 -9.23
CA LYS A 4 1.25 -41.60 -10.39
C LYS A 4 -0.09 -40.89 -10.11
N ILE A 5 -1.01 -41.55 -9.40
CA ILE A 5 -2.31 -40.95 -9.02
C ILE A 5 -2.10 -39.83 -7.99
N PHE A 6 -1.20 -40.01 -7.03
CA PHE A 6 -0.89 -39.02 -6.00
C PHE A 6 -0.19 -37.77 -6.59
N LEU A 7 0.75 -37.96 -7.52
CA LEU A 7 1.41 -36.89 -8.29
C LEU A 7 0.38 -36.08 -9.12
N SER A 8 -0.60 -36.75 -9.72
CA SER A 8 -1.65 -36.08 -10.51
C SER A 8 -2.57 -35.19 -9.66
N ARG A 9 -2.81 -35.55 -8.38
CA ARG A 9 -3.66 -34.77 -7.47
C ARG A 9 -2.97 -33.48 -7.01
N LYS A 10 -1.67 -33.53 -6.71
CA LYS A 10 -0.89 -32.34 -6.31
C LYS A 10 -0.72 -31.35 -7.47
N SER A 11 -0.59 -31.86 -8.69
CA SER A 11 -0.31 -31.03 -9.87
C SER A 11 -1.48 -30.10 -10.24
N TYR A 12 -2.75 -30.53 -10.27
CA TYR A 12 -3.84 -29.61 -10.63
C TYR A 12 -4.11 -28.56 -9.54
N ILE A 13 -3.89 -28.89 -8.26
CA ILE A 13 -3.98 -27.93 -7.15
C ILE A 13 -2.91 -26.85 -7.32
N LEU A 14 -1.67 -27.24 -7.66
CA LEU A 14 -0.61 -26.28 -7.95
C LEU A 14 -0.98 -25.34 -9.11
N HIS A 15 -1.55 -25.87 -10.21
CA HIS A 15 -2.03 -25.03 -11.31
C HIS A 15 -3.13 -24.05 -10.87
N MET A 16 -4.06 -24.50 -10.03
CA MET A 16 -5.10 -23.62 -9.47
C MET A 16 -4.49 -22.51 -8.61
N MET A 17 -3.53 -22.83 -7.74
CA MET A 17 -2.85 -21.85 -6.89
C MET A 17 -2.11 -20.82 -7.75
N ILE A 18 -1.30 -21.28 -8.71
CA ILE A 18 -0.57 -20.40 -9.63
C ILE A 18 -1.55 -19.50 -10.40
N PHE A 19 -2.62 -20.07 -10.95
CA PHE A 19 -3.61 -19.30 -11.71
C PHE A 19 -4.29 -18.25 -10.83
N LEU A 20 -4.74 -18.62 -9.62
CA LEU A 20 -5.40 -17.68 -8.71
C LEU A 20 -4.46 -16.55 -8.28
N THR A 21 -3.20 -16.86 -7.97
CA THR A 21 -2.18 -15.87 -7.62
C THR A 21 -1.92 -14.93 -8.79
N MET A 22 -1.70 -15.45 -10.00
CA MET A 22 -1.45 -14.62 -11.18
C MET A 22 -2.67 -13.77 -11.55
N TRP A 23 -3.87 -14.35 -11.48
CA TRP A 23 -5.13 -13.64 -11.72
C TRP A 23 -5.31 -12.48 -10.74
N THR A 24 -5.09 -12.76 -9.45
CA THR A 24 -5.14 -11.75 -8.39
C THR A 24 -4.12 -10.65 -8.65
N LEU A 25 -2.86 -11.01 -8.91
CA LEU A 25 -1.78 -10.06 -9.15
C LEU A 25 -2.09 -9.15 -10.34
N PHE A 26 -2.48 -9.67 -11.50
CA PHE A 26 -2.76 -8.84 -12.68
C PHE A 26 -4.06 -8.05 -12.58
N THR A 27 -5.02 -8.54 -11.78
CA THR A 27 -6.25 -7.78 -11.51
C THR A 27 -5.95 -6.56 -10.64
N LEU A 28 -5.15 -6.73 -9.59
CA LEU A 28 -4.81 -5.69 -8.63
C LEU A 28 -3.69 -4.77 -9.12
N TYR A 29 -2.71 -5.33 -9.83
CA TYR A 29 -1.51 -4.68 -10.35
C TYR A 29 -1.29 -5.11 -11.81
N PRO A 30 -1.97 -4.47 -12.78
CA PRO A 30 -1.73 -4.71 -14.21
C PRO A 30 -0.27 -4.58 -14.60
N ASN A 31 0.41 -3.63 -13.96
CA ASN A 31 1.85 -3.49 -14.01
C ASN A 31 2.45 -3.97 -12.67
N PRO A 32 2.96 -5.21 -12.58
CA PRO A 32 3.51 -5.75 -11.33
C PRO A 32 4.74 -4.98 -10.83
N TYR A 33 5.43 -4.24 -11.71
CA TYR A 33 6.50 -3.34 -11.29
C TYR A 33 6.03 -2.30 -10.27
N ARG A 34 4.79 -1.81 -10.38
CA ARG A 34 4.22 -0.85 -9.40
C ARG A 34 4.14 -1.46 -8.00
N LEU A 35 3.84 -2.76 -7.86
CA LEU A 35 3.86 -3.43 -6.57
C LEU A 35 5.28 -3.50 -5.99
N VAL A 36 6.27 -3.86 -6.81
CA VAL A 36 7.68 -3.90 -6.39
C VAL A 36 8.15 -2.52 -5.92
N VAL A 37 7.82 -1.47 -6.67
CA VAL A 37 8.12 -0.08 -6.29
C VAL A 37 7.43 0.32 -5.00
N THR A 38 6.14 -0.02 -4.82
CA THR A 38 5.42 0.24 -3.56
C THR A 38 6.10 -0.44 -2.37
N VAL A 39 6.49 -1.71 -2.52
CA VAL A 39 7.18 -2.45 -1.45
C VAL A 39 8.54 -1.84 -1.15
N HIS A 40 9.31 -1.47 -2.18
CA HIS A 40 10.59 -0.77 -1.98
C HIS A 40 10.39 0.53 -1.20
N ARG A 41 9.47 1.38 -1.66
CA ARG A 41 9.20 2.71 -1.07
C ARG A 41 8.57 2.66 0.30
N PHE A 42 7.95 1.55 0.66
CA PHE A 42 7.53 1.30 2.03
C PHE A 42 8.75 1.25 2.98
N PHE A 43 9.83 0.60 2.56
CA PHE A 43 11.08 0.54 3.33
C PHE A 43 11.93 1.80 3.17
N GLU A 44 11.94 2.38 1.98
CA GLU A 44 12.71 3.59 1.65
C GLU A 44 11.81 4.62 0.95
N PRO A 45 11.04 5.41 1.73
CA PRO A 45 10.10 6.37 1.18
C PRO A 45 10.79 7.38 0.27
N ALA A 46 10.14 7.70 -0.85
CA ALA A 46 10.65 8.62 -1.85
C ALA A 46 10.47 10.09 -1.42
N ILE A 47 11.16 10.45 -0.34
CA ILE A 47 11.26 11.80 0.21
C ILE A 47 12.31 12.58 -0.61
N SER A 48 11.98 13.80 -1.01
CA SER A 48 12.75 14.58 -1.99
C SER A 48 12.62 16.08 -1.68
N PRO A 49 13.61 16.71 -1.02
CA PRO A 49 13.64 18.17 -0.80
C PRO A 49 13.52 18.98 -2.09
N SER A 50 14.01 18.43 -3.21
CA SER A 50 13.87 19.06 -4.52
C SER A 50 12.44 19.09 -5.06
N ALA A 51 11.59 18.12 -4.68
CA ALA A 51 10.20 18.04 -5.13
C ALA A 51 9.35 19.23 -4.64
N VAL A 52 9.71 19.76 -3.48
CA VAL A 52 8.91 20.76 -2.75
C VAL A 52 9.43 22.18 -2.91
N LYS A 53 10.45 22.40 -3.74
CA LYS A 53 11.10 23.72 -3.92
C LYS A 53 10.11 24.85 -4.19
N ASP A 54 9.10 24.60 -5.02
CA ASP A 54 8.09 25.60 -5.39
C ASP A 54 7.10 25.90 -4.25
N ILE A 55 6.98 24.98 -3.28
CA ILE A 55 6.11 25.10 -2.10
C ILE A 55 6.85 25.80 -0.95
N LEU A 56 8.17 25.67 -0.84
CA LEU A 56 8.97 26.21 0.27
C LEU A 56 8.71 27.70 0.57
N PRO A 57 8.59 28.61 -0.43
CA PRO A 57 8.31 30.01 -0.15
C PRO A 57 6.99 30.25 0.59
N GLU A 58 5.99 29.37 0.42
CA GLU A 58 4.68 29.46 1.08
C GLU A 58 4.70 28.97 2.53
N VAL A 59 5.68 28.15 2.91
CA VAL A 59 5.67 27.40 4.18
C VAL A 59 6.88 27.65 5.08
N LYS A 60 7.94 28.29 4.58
CA LYS A 60 9.21 28.49 5.30
C LYS A 60 9.10 29.23 6.65
N ASP A 61 8.11 30.10 6.79
CA ASP A 61 7.91 30.92 8.00
C ASP A 61 6.83 30.31 8.93
N LEU A 62 6.31 29.13 8.60
CA LEU A 62 5.27 28.43 9.35
C LEU A 62 5.88 27.49 10.39
N SER A 63 5.18 27.30 11.50
CA SER A 63 5.51 26.25 12.47
C SER A 63 5.27 24.85 11.86
N PRO A 64 5.92 23.78 12.38
CA PRO A 64 5.72 22.41 11.90
C PRO A 64 4.24 21.98 11.83
N ALA A 65 3.43 22.40 12.80
CA ALA A 65 1.99 22.13 12.83
C ALA A 65 1.21 22.85 11.73
N GLU A 66 1.59 24.10 11.43
CA GLU A 66 0.99 24.86 10.32
C GLU A 66 1.41 24.31 8.96
N ILE A 67 2.64 23.80 8.83
CA ILE A 67 3.10 23.08 7.62
C ILE A 67 2.29 21.80 7.42
N GLU A 68 2.09 21.00 8.46
CA GLU A 68 1.25 19.80 8.37
C GLU A 68 -0.19 20.15 7.96
N ALA A 69 -0.79 21.18 8.57
CA ALA A 69 -2.11 21.67 8.19
C ALA A 69 -2.16 22.17 6.73
N TYR A 70 -1.10 22.85 6.28
CA TYR A 70 -0.94 23.27 4.89
C TYR A 70 -0.94 22.05 3.96
N VAL A 71 -0.16 21.00 4.25
CA VAL A 71 -0.09 19.78 3.41
C VAL A 71 -1.43 19.06 3.38
N ILE A 72 -2.11 18.92 4.53
CA ILE A 72 -3.44 18.30 4.62
C ILE A 72 -4.44 19.03 3.73
N LYS A 73 -4.38 20.36 3.68
CA LYS A 73 -5.23 21.20 2.84
C LYS A 73 -4.84 21.13 1.35
N LYS A 74 -3.54 21.16 1.05
CA LYS A 74 -3.00 21.14 -0.33
C LYS A 74 -3.21 19.80 -1.01
N ILE A 75 -3.20 18.71 -0.24
CA ILE A 75 -3.38 17.33 -0.69
C ILE A 75 -4.59 16.73 0.02
N PRO A 76 -5.82 16.96 -0.48
CA PRO A 76 -7.02 16.34 0.06
C PRO A 76 -6.95 14.81 0.02
N TYR A 77 -7.57 14.18 1.02
CA TYR A 77 -7.49 12.73 1.20
C TYR A 77 -8.22 12.00 0.07
N GLN A 78 -7.54 11.07 -0.58
CA GLN A 78 -8.12 10.20 -1.60
C GLN A 78 -7.36 8.87 -1.69
N PHE A 79 -8.08 7.75 -1.70
CA PHE A 79 -7.50 6.41 -1.74
C PHE A 79 -6.78 6.11 -3.06
N ASP A 80 -5.83 5.18 -3.01
CA ASP A 80 -4.95 4.82 -4.13
C ASP A 80 -5.71 4.32 -5.36
N TRP A 81 -6.88 3.68 -5.19
CA TRP A 81 -7.69 3.26 -6.34
C TRP A 81 -8.15 4.45 -7.19
N GLN A 82 -8.47 5.56 -6.55
CA GLN A 82 -8.99 6.75 -7.21
C GLN A 82 -7.86 7.63 -7.75
N THR A 83 -6.73 7.70 -7.04
CA THR A 83 -5.57 8.53 -7.44
C THR A 83 -4.67 7.82 -8.45
N TYR A 84 -4.34 6.55 -8.22
CA TYR A 84 -3.32 5.80 -8.96
C TYR A 84 -3.87 4.56 -9.67
N GLY A 85 -5.13 4.19 -9.45
CA GLY A 85 -5.73 3.00 -10.05
C GLY A 85 -5.21 1.68 -9.47
N LEU A 86 -4.71 1.70 -8.23
CA LEU A 86 -4.10 0.55 -7.54
C LEU A 86 -4.66 0.43 -6.12
N PRO A 87 -4.69 -0.77 -5.51
CA PRO A 87 -5.19 -0.92 -4.14
C PRO A 87 -4.24 -0.37 -3.08
N LEU A 88 -2.94 -0.36 -3.36
CA LEU A 88 -1.90 0.20 -2.51
C LEU A 88 -0.78 0.74 -3.40
N TYR A 89 -0.46 2.02 -3.27
CA TYR A 89 0.63 2.64 -4.00
C TYR A 89 1.37 3.66 -3.15
N PHE A 90 2.68 3.51 -3.02
CA PHE A 90 3.52 4.48 -2.31
C PHE A 90 4.13 5.46 -3.32
N PRO A 91 3.61 6.69 -3.43
CA PRO A 91 4.04 7.64 -4.46
C PRO A 91 5.39 8.28 -4.10
N THR A 92 5.99 8.97 -5.07
CA THR A 92 7.01 10.00 -4.77
C THR A 92 6.34 11.30 -4.32
N ALA A 93 7.12 12.20 -3.71
CA ALA A 93 6.66 13.55 -3.41
C ALA A 93 6.17 14.29 -4.66
N GLU A 94 6.88 14.16 -5.79
CA GLU A 94 6.50 14.74 -7.08
C GLU A 94 5.16 14.17 -7.59
N GLU A 95 4.98 12.85 -7.55
CA GLU A 95 3.71 12.21 -7.93
C GLU A 95 2.55 12.74 -7.06
N ALA A 96 2.74 12.82 -5.75
CA ALA A 96 1.72 13.32 -4.82
C ALA A 96 1.36 14.80 -5.06
N ILE A 97 2.36 15.65 -5.34
CA ILE A 97 2.16 17.06 -5.66
C ILE A 97 1.42 17.22 -7.00
N VAL A 98 1.84 16.50 -8.04
CA VAL A 98 1.23 16.56 -9.38
C VAL A 98 -0.24 16.11 -9.34
N HIS A 99 -0.55 15.05 -8.61
CA HIS A 99 -1.95 14.61 -8.44
C HIS A 99 -2.77 15.56 -7.57
N GLY A 100 -2.12 16.30 -6.67
CA GLY A 100 -2.76 17.26 -5.76
C GLY A 100 -3.75 16.62 -4.79
N ARG A 101 -3.66 15.31 -4.58
CA ARG A 101 -4.53 14.48 -3.74
C ARG A 101 -3.84 13.17 -3.43
N GLY A 102 -4.22 12.53 -2.33
CA GLY A 102 -3.66 11.24 -1.94
C GLY A 102 -3.98 10.92 -0.50
N ASP A 103 -3.73 9.69 -0.10
CA ASP A 103 -3.95 9.25 1.28
C ASP A 103 -2.77 9.61 2.20
N CYS A 104 -2.68 8.93 3.34
CA CYS A 104 -1.62 9.14 4.32
C CYS A 104 -0.21 9.04 3.72
N LYS A 105 0.03 8.15 2.75
CA LYS A 105 1.35 7.97 2.13
C LYS A 105 1.74 9.17 1.28
N GLY A 106 0.80 9.69 0.50
CA GLY A 106 1.01 10.87 -0.35
C GLY A 106 1.28 12.12 0.49
N ARG A 107 0.51 12.34 1.56
CA ARG A 107 0.74 13.44 2.51
C ARG A 107 2.06 13.28 3.23
N PHE A 108 2.37 12.07 3.67
CA PHE A 108 3.61 11.74 4.37
C PHE A 108 4.85 12.12 3.55
N VAL A 109 4.95 11.68 2.28
CA VAL A 109 6.15 11.97 1.47
C VAL A 109 6.33 13.45 1.22
N VAL A 110 5.25 14.20 1.05
CA VAL A 110 5.32 15.65 0.82
C VAL A 110 5.70 16.38 2.10
N LEU A 111 5.07 16.05 3.23
CA LEU A 111 5.36 16.68 4.53
C LEU A 111 6.81 16.40 4.95
N ALA A 112 7.25 15.15 4.88
CA ALA A 112 8.63 14.78 5.18
C ALA A 112 9.62 15.49 4.24
N SER A 113 9.29 15.64 2.94
CA SER A 113 10.16 16.38 2.00
C SER A 113 10.30 17.86 2.35
N ILE A 114 9.23 18.50 2.85
CA ILE A 114 9.28 19.88 3.34
C ILE A 114 10.16 19.96 4.59
N PHE A 115 9.98 19.03 5.54
CA PHE A 115 10.77 19.01 6.77
C PHE A 115 12.25 18.82 6.49
N GLU A 116 12.63 17.88 5.62
CA GLU A 116 14.03 17.72 5.18
C GLU A 116 14.57 18.98 4.50
N ALA A 117 13.77 19.64 3.66
CA ALA A 117 14.18 20.87 2.98
C ALA A 117 14.36 22.08 3.90
N LEU A 118 13.63 22.11 5.02
CA LEU A 118 13.71 23.15 6.04
C LEU A 118 14.57 22.75 7.26
N GLU A 119 15.22 21.59 7.20
CA GLU A 119 16.03 21.03 8.29
C GLU A 119 15.25 20.90 9.62
N ILE A 120 13.94 20.60 9.54
CA ILE A 120 13.08 20.38 10.69
C ILE A 120 13.21 18.92 11.13
N PRO A 121 13.58 18.65 12.41
CA PRO A 121 13.71 17.29 12.89
C PRO A 121 12.36 16.60 13.02
N TYR A 122 12.30 15.35 12.56
CA TYR A 122 11.09 14.51 12.66
C TYR A 122 11.46 13.03 12.72
N THR A 123 10.49 12.21 13.12
CA THR A 123 10.57 10.76 13.10
C THR A 123 9.44 10.19 12.27
N GLN A 124 9.66 9.04 11.64
CA GLN A 124 8.68 8.41 10.77
C GLN A 124 7.98 7.29 11.53
N SER A 125 6.66 7.26 11.46
CA SER A 125 5.83 6.29 12.17
C SER A 125 4.89 5.59 11.19
N PHE A 126 4.76 4.28 11.38
CA PHE A 126 3.92 3.42 10.54
C PHE A 126 3.12 2.46 11.41
N SER A 127 1.80 2.41 11.21
CA SER A 127 0.87 1.42 11.77
C SER A 127 0.36 0.48 10.68
N LEU A 128 -0.54 -0.47 11.00
CA LEU A 128 -1.07 -1.37 9.98
C LEU A 128 -1.98 -0.66 8.96
N SER A 129 -2.49 0.53 9.31
CA SER A 129 -3.46 1.26 8.49
C SER A 129 -3.00 2.68 8.09
N HIS A 130 -1.93 3.20 8.70
CA HIS A 130 -1.57 4.63 8.59
C HIS A 130 -0.07 4.92 8.58
N PHE A 131 0.31 6.05 7.98
CA PHE A 131 1.67 6.60 7.94
C PHE A 131 1.64 8.06 8.38
N TRP A 132 2.55 8.45 9.26
CA TRP A 132 2.65 9.82 9.72
C TRP A 132 4.09 10.18 10.14
N VAL A 133 4.32 11.47 10.31
CA VAL A 133 5.53 12.00 10.93
C VAL A 133 5.22 12.43 12.36
N HIS A 134 6.20 12.32 13.24
CA HIS A 134 6.18 12.91 14.57
C HIS A 134 7.28 13.97 14.67
N TYR A 135 6.96 15.13 15.22
CA TYR A 135 7.84 16.28 15.39
C TYR A 135 7.54 16.95 16.74
N GLU A 136 8.45 17.80 17.21
CA GLU A 136 8.30 18.46 18.50
C GLU A 136 7.00 19.27 18.59
N GLY A 137 6.23 19.06 19.65
CA GLY A 137 4.95 19.74 19.86
C GLY A 137 3.78 19.17 19.06
N LYS A 138 3.95 18.06 18.30
CA LYS A 138 2.83 17.40 17.64
C LYS A 138 1.82 16.86 18.65
N VAL A 139 0.56 17.26 18.51
CA VAL A 139 -0.55 16.72 19.31
C VAL A 139 -0.90 15.33 18.79
N GLU A 140 -0.80 14.31 19.65
CA GLU A 140 -1.19 12.96 19.27
C GLU A 140 -2.69 12.87 19.00
N THR A 141 -3.05 12.27 17.87
CA THR A 141 -4.43 11.89 17.57
C THR A 141 -4.63 10.41 17.89
N LYS A 142 -5.89 9.96 17.91
CA LYS A 142 -6.20 8.54 18.13
C LYS A 142 -5.52 7.63 17.11
N LEU A 143 -5.42 8.07 15.85
CA LEU A 143 -4.77 7.33 14.76
C LEU A 143 -3.25 7.38 14.85
N GLU A 144 -2.70 8.55 15.18
CA GLU A 144 -1.26 8.84 15.14
C GLU A 144 -0.56 8.72 16.51
N ALA A 145 -1.21 8.07 17.47
CA ALA A 145 -0.64 7.79 18.77
C ALA A 145 0.59 6.89 18.62
N SER A 146 1.67 7.21 19.33
CA SER A 146 2.92 6.44 19.26
C SER A 146 2.74 4.96 19.61
N SER A 147 1.73 4.61 20.41
CA SER A 147 1.37 3.22 20.74
C SER A 147 0.80 2.40 19.57
N ASN A 148 0.33 3.07 18.51
CA ASN A 148 -0.22 2.40 17.33
C ASN A 148 0.85 2.09 16.28
N ALA A 149 2.02 2.70 16.39
CA ALA A 149 3.11 2.41 15.46
C ALA A 149 3.53 0.94 15.59
N LEU A 150 3.64 0.24 14.48
CA LEU A 150 4.35 -1.04 14.34
C LEU A 150 5.85 -0.76 14.13
N LEU A 151 6.17 0.28 13.37
CA LEU A 151 7.52 0.66 13.00
C LEU A 151 7.73 2.15 13.27
N LEU A 152 8.76 2.46 14.04
CA LEU A 152 9.24 3.81 14.33
C LEU A 152 10.64 3.95 13.75
N ARG A 153 10.88 4.98 12.93
CA ARG A 153 12.22 5.34 12.46
C ARG A 153 12.66 6.63 13.10
N THR A 154 13.76 6.53 13.84
CA THR A 154 14.46 7.65 14.47
C THR A 154 15.86 7.76 13.86
N GLU A 155 16.59 8.81 14.21
CA GLU A 155 17.99 8.97 13.82
C GLU A 155 18.88 7.81 14.32
N GLU A 156 18.49 7.18 15.44
CA GLU A 156 19.20 6.05 16.07
C GLU A 156 18.90 4.70 15.42
N GLY A 157 17.92 4.63 14.50
CA GLY A 157 17.58 3.44 13.75
C GLY A 157 16.08 3.12 13.69
N THR A 158 15.76 1.87 13.38
CA THR A 158 14.37 1.38 13.26
C THR A 158 13.98 0.56 14.49
N LYS A 159 12.90 0.95 15.16
CA LYS A 159 12.30 0.22 16.28
C LYS A 159 10.99 -0.43 15.84
N LEU A 160 10.88 -1.73 16.10
CA LEU A 160 9.65 -2.50 15.92
C LEU A 160 8.93 -2.65 17.25
N GLN A 161 7.61 -2.53 17.26
CA GLN A 161 6.79 -2.76 18.44
C GLN A 161 5.42 -3.35 18.06
N ILE A 162 4.71 -3.92 19.02
CA ILE A 162 3.36 -4.45 18.77
C ILE A 162 2.36 -3.28 18.80
N PRO A 163 1.64 -3.01 17.70
CA PRO A 163 0.71 -1.89 17.64
C PRO A 163 -0.52 -2.17 18.54
N LYS A 164 -0.99 -1.13 19.21
CA LYS A 164 -2.25 -1.14 20.00
C LYS A 164 -3.42 -0.49 19.28
N GLU A 165 -3.31 -0.42 17.96
CA GLU A 165 -4.32 0.14 17.08
C GLU A 165 -5.61 -0.69 17.14
N ASP A 166 -6.75 -0.01 17.05
CA ASP A 166 -8.06 -0.66 17.14
C ASP A 166 -8.31 -1.55 15.90
N LEU A 167 -8.63 -2.82 16.13
CA LEU A 167 -8.79 -3.80 15.05
C LEU A 167 -9.97 -3.47 14.12
N LYS A 168 -11.01 -2.82 14.64
CA LYS A 168 -12.15 -2.40 13.83
C LYS A 168 -11.75 -1.23 12.93
N GLU A 169 -10.99 -0.27 13.45
CA GLU A 169 -10.44 0.86 12.69
C GLU A 169 -9.48 0.40 11.58
N ILE A 170 -8.61 -0.58 11.87
CA ILE A 170 -7.77 -1.24 10.86
C ILE A 170 -8.64 -1.88 9.77
N TYR A 171 -9.64 -2.67 10.17
CA TYR A 171 -10.52 -3.36 9.22
C TYR A 171 -11.29 -2.38 8.33
N GLU A 172 -11.87 -1.33 8.91
CA GLU A 172 -12.62 -0.31 8.18
C GLU A 172 -11.73 0.41 7.16
N THR A 173 -10.54 0.85 7.58
CA THR A 173 -9.57 1.51 6.68
C THR A 173 -9.13 0.59 5.54
N LEU A 174 -8.81 -0.67 5.84
CA LEU A 174 -8.42 -1.65 4.82
C LEU A 174 -9.59 -2.01 3.88
N LYS A 175 -10.80 -2.15 4.41
CA LYS A 175 -12.00 -2.42 3.59
C LYS A 175 -12.26 -1.25 2.64
N GLU A 176 -12.16 -0.02 3.13
CA GLU A 176 -12.34 1.17 2.28
C GLU A 176 -11.28 1.20 1.17
N GLY A 177 -10.01 1.15 1.55
CA GLY A 177 -8.89 1.27 0.64
C GLY A 177 -8.76 0.13 -0.37
N PHE A 178 -9.04 -1.11 0.02
CA PHE A 178 -8.88 -2.27 -0.87
C PHE A 178 -10.16 -2.67 -1.61
N TRP A 179 -11.34 -2.43 -1.04
CA TRP A 179 -12.60 -2.94 -1.56
C TRP A 179 -13.60 -1.85 -1.96
N ASP A 180 -13.96 -0.94 -1.07
CA ASP A 180 -15.09 -0.03 -1.31
C ASP A 180 -14.81 0.92 -2.47
N TYR A 181 -13.59 1.47 -2.54
CA TYR A 181 -13.15 2.35 -3.63
C TYR A 181 -12.61 1.60 -4.86
N MET A 182 -12.56 0.26 -4.84
CA MET A 182 -12.17 -0.55 -5.99
C MET A 182 -13.13 -0.31 -7.17
N PRO A 183 -12.64 0.07 -8.36
CA PRO A 183 -13.48 0.27 -9.53
C PRO A 183 -14.29 -0.98 -9.87
N LEU A 184 -15.54 -0.81 -10.32
CA LEU A 184 -16.45 -1.93 -10.58
C LEU A 184 -15.83 -2.99 -11.50
N HIS A 185 -15.20 -2.58 -12.60
CA HIS A 185 -14.56 -3.51 -13.53
C HIS A 185 -13.43 -4.33 -12.87
N ARG A 186 -12.65 -3.72 -11.98
CA ARG A 186 -11.62 -4.41 -11.18
C ARG A 186 -12.25 -5.42 -10.23
N ARG A 187 -13.27 -4.99 -9.50
CA ARG A 187 -13.99 -5.83 -8.53
C ARG A 187 -14.61 -7.05 -9.21
N THR A 188 -15.25 -6.86 -10.37
CA THR A 188 -15.81 -7.95 -11.18
C THR A 188 -14.73 -8.92 -11.64
N LEU A 189 -13.61 -8.44 -12.17
CA LEU A 189 -12.48 -9.29 -12.56
C LEU A 189 -11.95 -10.08 -11.35
N PHE A 190 -11.80 -9.42 -10.20
CA PHE A 190 -11.25 -10.06 -9.00
C PHE A 190 -12.14 -11.22 -8.53
N VAL A 191 -13.44 -10.99 -8.43
CA VAL A 191 -14.43 -12.03 -8.04
C VAL A 191 -14.51 -13.15 -9.09
N ALA A 192 -14.40 -12.82 -10.39
CA ALA A 192 -14.40 -13.81 -11.46
C ALA A 192 -13.20 -14.76 -11.41
N GLY A 193 -12.12 -14.40 -10.71
CA GLY A 193 -10.95 -15.25 -10.52
C GLY A 193 -11.28 -16.60 -9.87
N LEU A 194 -12.24 -16.63 -8.94
CA LEU A 194 -12.62 -17.85 -8.23
C LEU A 194 -13.24 -18.92 -9.15
N PRO A 195 -14.34 -18.65 -9.89
CA PRO A 195 -14.91 -19.65 -10.79
C PRO A 195 -13.94 -20.04 -11.92
N LEU A 196 -13.13 -19.10 -12.43
CA LEU A 196 -12.12 -19.38 -13.44
C LEU A 196 -11.01 -20.31 -12.92
N THR A 197 -10.59 -20.13 -11.67
CA THR A 197 -9.62 -21.01 -11.01
C THR A 197 -10.16 -22.44 -10.90
N ILE A 198 -11.43 -22.60 -10.49
CA ILE A 198 -12.08 -23.91 -10.40
C ILE A 198 -12.14 -24.58 -11.78
N LEU A 199 -12.53 -23.83 -12.81
CA LEU A 199 -12.56 -24.32 -14.19
C LEU A 199 -11.17 -24.78 -14.66
N MET A 200 -10.13 -23.99 -14.40
CA MET A 200 -8.74 -24.33 -14.73
C MET A 200 -8.29 -25.62 -14.03
N GLY A 201 -8.69 -25.82 -12.76
CA GLY A 201 -8.44 -27.06 -12.03
C GLY A 201 -9.11 -28.29 -12.66
N ILE A 202 -10.37 -28.15 -13.07
CA ILE A 202 -11.12 -29.23 -13.74
C ILE A 202 -10.45 -29.60 -15.07
N LEU A 203 -10.08 -28.61 -15.89
CA LEU A 203 -9.42 -28.82 -17.19
C LEU A 203 -8.04 -29.48 -17.01
N SER A 204 -7.24 -28.98 -16.06
CA SER A 204 -5.93 -29.53 -15.73
C SER A 204 -6.03 -30.99 -15.28
N ARG A 205 -7.01 -31.32 -14.43
CA ARG A 205 -7.27 -32.69 -13.98
C ARG A 205 -7.67 -33.61 -15.13
N LYS A 206 -8.52 -33.15 -16.07
CA LYS A 206 -8.91 -33.92 -17.26
C LYS A 206 -7.70 -34.22 -18.15
N LYS A 207 -6.85 -33.22 -18.40
CA LYS A 207 -5.62 -33.36 -19.21
C LYS A 207 -4.62 -34.33 -18.59
N LEU A 208 -4.36 -34.21 -17.28
CA LEU A 208 -3.47 -35.11 -16.54
C LEU A 208 -3.96 -36.56 -16.53
N LYS A 209 -5.27 -36.78 -16.37
CA LYS A 209 -5.86 -38.12 -16.49
C LYS A 209 -5.64 -38.73 -17.88
N LYS A 210 -5.84 -37.94 -18.95
CA LYS A 210 -5.59 -38.40 -20.33
C LYS A 210 -4.14 -38.81 -20.55
N LEU A 211 -3.19 -37.98 -20.10
CA LEU A 211 -1.74 -38.27 -20.19
C LEU A 211 -1.29 -39.46 -19.35
N SER A 212 -2.01 -39.80 -18.28
CA SER A 212 -1.67 -40.96 -17.44
C SER A 212 -2.15 -42.31 -17.99
N LYS A 213 -3.07 -42.28 -18.98
CA LYS A 213 -3.63 -43.47 -19.64
C LYS A 213 -2.89 -43.86 -20.92
N ASN A 214 -2.15 -42.92 -21.50
CA ASN A 214 -1.19 -43.16 -22.59
C ASN A 214 0.19 -43.45 -22.00
#